data_AF-S7RXI2-F1
#
_entry.id   AF-S7RXI2-F1
#
_cell.length_a   1.000
_cell.length_b   1.000
_cell.length_c   1.000
_cell.angle_alpha   90.00
_cell.angle_beta   90.00
_cell.angle_gamma   90.00
#
_symmetry.space_group_name_H-M   'P 1'
#
loop_
_entity.id
_entity.type
_entity.pdbx_description
1 polymer ?
#
loop_
_entity_poly.entity_id
_entity_poly.type
_entity_poly.pdbx_seq_one_letter_code
_entity_poly.pdbx_strand_id
1 'polypeptide(L)' 'MALSNAFYNSIVRRNSIYVSTIFAGAFAFGVGFDIGISKFWDTWNRGKQWKDIRDRYIQKDDEE' A
#
# COMPACT_ATOMS: atom_id res chain seq x y z
N MET A 1 -7.75 -18.75 -22.88
CA MET A 1 -9.16 -18.89 -22.44
C MET A 1 -9.33 -19.65 -21.12
N ALA A 2 -8.51 -20.67 -20.80
CA ALA A 2 -8.66 -21.47 -19.57
C ALA A 2 -8.58 -20.64 -18.26
N LEU A 3 -7.63 -19.72 -18.13
CA LEU A 3 -7.47 -18.90 -16.93
C LEU A 3 -8.65 -17.93 -16.71
N SER A 4 -9.13 -17.29 -17.79
CA SER A 4 -10.29 -16.41 -17.74
C SER A 4 -11.57 -17.16 -17.37
N ASN A 5 -11.78 -18.36 -17.94
CA ASN A 5 -12.90 -19.21 -17.57
C ASN A 5 -12.83 -19.67 -16.11
N ALA A 6 -11.64 -19.99 -15.61
CA ALA A 6 -11.45 -20.35 -14.21
C ALA A 6 -11.75 -19.16 -13.28
N PHE A 7 -11.26 -17.96 -13.61
CA PHE A 7 -11.53 -16.73 -12.86
C PHE A 7 -13.02 -16.40 -12.83
N TYR A 8 -13.67 -16.42 -14.00
CA TYR A 8 -15.11 -16.13 -14.10
C TYR A 8 -15.94 -17.09 -13.27
N ASN A 9 -15.71 -18.40 -13.39
CA ASN A 9 -16.47 -19.39 -12.65
C ASN A 9 -16.20 -19.37 -11.15
N SER A 10 -14.99 -18.98 -10.73
CA SER A 10 -14.61 -18.98 -9.30
C SER A 10 -15.04 -17.72 -8.56
N ILE A 11 -14.94 -16.54 -9.20
CA ILE A 11 -15.07 -15.25 -8.51
C ILE A 11 -16.25 -14.43 -9.05
N VAL A 12 -16.43 -14.37 -10.38
CA VAL A 12 -17.34 -13.39 -11.01
C VAL A 12 -18.78 -13.91 -11.13
N ARG A 13 -18.95 -15.21 -11.36
CA ARG A 13 -20.26 -15.80 -11.73
C ARG A 13 -21.33 -15.68 -10.65
N ARG A 14 -20.96 -15.63 -9.37
CA ARG A 14 -21.91 -15.55 -8.25
C ARG A 14 -21.81 -14.19 -7.56
N ASN A 15 -22.89 -13.41 -7.59
CA ASN A 15 -22.91 -12.04 -7.01
C ASN A 15 -22.46 -11.97 -5.55
N SER A 16 -22.85 -12.95 -4.71
CA SER A 16 -22.44 -12.99 -3.29
C SER A 16 -20.93 -13.17 -3.12
N ILE A 17 -20.28 -13.90 -4.02
CA ILE A 17 -18.82 -14.08 -4.04
C ILE A 17 -18.15 -12.87 -4.70
N TYR A 18 -18.72 -12.36 -5.78
CA TYR A 18 -18.17 -11.25 -6.53
C TYR A 18 -18.01 -9.98 -5.68
N VAL A 19 -19.08 -9.54 -5.01
CA VAL A 19 -19.07 -8.31 -4.20
C VAL A 19 -18.17 -8.45 -2.98
N SER A 20 -18.22 -9.59 -2.28
CA SER A 20 -17.36 -9.84 -1.11
C SER A 20 -15.88 -9.91 -1.49
N THR A 21 -15.55 -10.52 -2.64
CA THR A 21 -14.18 -10.56 -3.17
C THR A 21 -13.67 -9.16 -3.52
N ILE A 22 -14.52 -8.30 -4.10
CA ILE A 22 -14.15 -6.91 -4.38
C ILE A 22 -13.83 -6.17 -3.09
N PHE A 23 -14.67 -6.28 -2.05
CA PHE A 23 -14.41 -5.58 -0.79
C PHE A 23 -13.15 -6.09 -0.08
N ALA A 24 -12.97 -7.40 -0.01
CA ALA A 24 -11.76 -7.99 0.56
C ALA A 24 -10.50 -7.56 -0.23
N GLY A 25 -10.59 -7.60 -1.56
CA GLY A 25 -9.52 -7.17 -2.45
C GLY A 25 -9.19 -5.69 -2.32
N ALA A 26 -10.21 -4.82 -2.26
CA ALA A 26 -10.04 -3.38 -2.11
C ALA A 26 -9.38 -3.02 -0.77
N PHE A 27 -9.78 -3.68 0.33
CA PHE A 27 -9.16 -3.47 1.64
C PHE A 27 -7.69 -3.91 1.64
N ALA A 28 -7.41 -5.14 1.20
CA ALA A 28 -6.05 -5.66 1.15
C ALA A 28 -5.16 -4.85 0.22
N PHE A 29 -5.68 -4.46 -0.95
CA PHE A 29 -4.98 -3.60 -1.90
C PHE A 29 -4.73 -2.21 -1.31
N GLY A 30 -5.71 -1.58 -0.66
CA GLY A 30 -5.54 -0.26 -0.06
C GLY A 30 -4.36 -0.20 0.91
N VAL A 31 -4.30 -1.16 1.84
CA VAL A 31 -3.18 -1.24 2.81
C VAL A 31 -1.85 -1.58 2.13
N GLY A 32 -1.84 -2.60 1.27
CA GLY A 32 -0.60 -3.03 0.61
C GLY A 32 -0.04 -1.99 -0.35
N PHE A 33 -0.91 -1.29 -1.07
CA PHE A 33 -0.53 -0.24 -2.02
C PHE A 33 0.00 0.98 -1.30
N ASP A 34 -0.65 1.44 -0.23
CA ASP A 34 -0.17 2.58 0.57
C ASP A 34 1.25 2.34 1.12
N ILE A 35 1.47 1.17 1.73
CA ILE A 35 2.80 0.79 2.24
C ILE A 35 3.81 0.68 1.10
N GLY A 36 3.44 0.01 0.01
CA GLY A 36 4.32 -0.25 -1.12
C GLY A 36 4.78 1.04 -1.79
N ILE A 37 3.85 1.94 -2.08
CA ILE A 37 4.13 3.23 -2.73
C ILE A 37 4.87 4.17 -1.78
N SER A 38 4.48 4.23 -0.50
CA SER A 38 5.21 5.03 0.49
C SER A 38 6.67 4.59 0.59
N LYS A 39 6.93 3.29 0.69
CA LYS A 39 8.30 2.76 0.73
C LYS A 39 9.08 3.03 -0.56
N PHE A 40 8.43 2.92 -1.71
CA PHE A 40 9.03 3.25 -2.99
C PHE A 40 9.44 4.73 -3.04
N TRP A 41 8.52 5.62 -2.64
CA TRP A 41 8.76 7.07 -2.56
C TRP A 41 9.90 7.42 -1.60
N ASP A 42 9.96 6.74 -0.46
CA ASP A 42 11.02 6.87 0.54
C ASP A 42 12.38 6.48 0.02
N THR A 43 12.45 5.37 -0.69
CA THR A 43 13.69 4.90 -1.29
C THR A 43 14.16 5.85 -2.38
N TRP A 44 13.22 6.34 -3.20
CA TRP A 44 13.53 7.24 -4.32
C TRP A 44 13.99 8.62 -3.86
N ASN A 45 13.39 9.16 -2.80
CA ASN A 45 13.65 10.52 -2.30
C ASN A 45 14.56 10.55 -1.07
N ARG A 46 15.28 9.47 -0.80
CA ARG A 46 16.15 9.34 0.38
C ARG A 46 17.13 10.51 0.49
N GLY A 47 17.23 11.09 1.68
CA GLY A 47 18.12 12.21 2.00
C GLY A 47 17.54 13.58 1.62
N LYS A 48 16.35 13.63 1.02
CA LYS A 48 15.62 14.88 0.75
C LYS A 48 14.38 15.04 1.62
N GLN A 49 13.87 13.95 2.20
CA GLN A 49 12.66 14.01 3.00
C GLN A 49 12.95 14.62 4.35
N TRP A 50 11.95 15.33 4.92
CA TRP A 50 12.07 15.90 6.26
C TRP A 50 12.52 14.86 7.29
N LYS A 51 11.95 13.65 7.27
CA LYS A 51 12.33 12.56 8.18
C LYS A 51 13.79 12.11 8.08
N ASP A 52 14.47 12.40 6.96
CA ASP A 52 15.88 12.05 6.74
C ASP A 52 16.85 13.17 7.16
N ILE A 53 16.35 14.40 7.31
CA ILE A 53 17.18 15.59 7.59
C ILE A 53 16.79 16.31 8.89
N ARG A 54 15.68 15.92 9.51
CA ARG A 54 15.09 16.53 10.72
C ARG A 54 16.08 16.58 11.88
N ASP A 55 16.90 15.55 12.02
CA ASP A 55 17.96 15.40 13.03
C ASP A 55 18.98 16.54 12.99
N ARG A 56 19.15 17.20 11.85
CA ARG A 56 20.09 18.32 11.68
C ARG A 56 19.53 19.67 12.15
N TYR A 57 18.22 19.76 12.33
CA TYR A 57 17.52 21.03 12.53
C TYR A 57 16.72 21.08 13.83
N ILE A 58 16.33 19.93 14.36
CA ILE A 58 15.79 19.86 15.71
C ILE A 58 16.99 19.87 16.65
N GLN A 59 17.12 20.98 17.37
CA GLN A 59 18.08 21.12 18.46
C GLN A 59 17.95 19.92 19.39
N LYS A 60 19.08 19.35 19.82
CA LYS A 60 19.11 18.61 21.07
C LYS A 60 18.70 19.61 22.14
N ASP A 61 17.47 19.54 22.62
CA ASP A 61 17.05 20.18 23.87
C ASP A 61 17.73 19.46 25.07
N ASP A 62 19.05 19.22 24.97
CA ASP A 62 19.92 18.65 26.01
C ASP A 62 20.96 19.71 26.44
N GLU A 63 20.53 20.96 26.55
CA GLU A 63 21.17 21.97 27.41
C GLU A 63 20.10 22.53 28.37
N GLU A 64 19.49 21.64 29.16
CA GLU A 64 19.05 21.86 30.55
C GLU A 64 18.98 20.53 31.32
#